data_AF-A0A8J6V8R6-F1
#
_entry.id   AF-A0A8J6V8R6-F1
#
_cell.length_a   1.000
_cell.length_b   1.000
_cell.length_c   1.000
_cell.angle_alpha   90.00
_cell.angle_beta   90.00
_cell.angle_gamma   90.00
#
_symmetry.space_group_name_H-M   'P 1'
#
loop_
_entity.id
_entity.type
_entity.pdbx_description
1 polymer ?
#
loop_
_entity_poly.entity_id
_entity_poly.type
_entity_poly.pdbx_seq_one_letter_code
_entity_poly.pdbx_strand_id
1 'polypeptide(L)'
;MKIGNSSFHLTYCTNIHPGENWSEAFANLKKYVPNLQVRLAPGKPFGIGLRLSDIAARELLEEDTLVQFQTWLNQQNLYVFTLNGFPYGGFHRQVVKDQVYAPDWSKQERLDYTIRLTKILAALLPEEIDGGISTLPLSYKPWWIEDKVSCDAVFKNSSLNLALAAAEMVRIREETGKLLHLDLEPEPDGLIENAAEVINFFQNWLLPIGGACLAKRLDISQESAEAKLLEHVRVCYDTCHFAVEYEDPISVFKSFKAAGIQIGKIQLSAAIQVALPSTVQEQNLVIERLHPFAESTYLHQVIERHIDGTLHHYPDLATALPHLKQSSAEEWRIHFHVPIFIHDYQILQSTQDDIVTVLDLLQENTCKHLEIETYTWDVLPSEMKMDLLTSIQREYEWVLATIGNF
;
A
#
# COMPACT_ATOMS: atom_id res chain seq x y z
N MET A 1 15.54 0.31 -6.59
CA MET A 1 16.65 0.10 -7.54
C MET A 1 16.07 -0.41 -8.85
N LYS A 2 16.68 -0.04 -9.98
CA LYS A 2 16.26 -0.53 -11.29
C LYS A 2 16.58 -2.03 -11.42
N ILE A 3 15.61 -2.83 -11.89
CA ILE A 3 15.79 -4.28 -12.08
C ILE A 3 16.33 -4.55 -13.49
N GLY A 4 17.51 -5.17 -13.60
CA GLY A 4 18.09 -5.54 -14.89
C GLY A 4 18.15 -4.38 -15.89
N ASN A 5 17.71 -4.63 -17.13
CA ASN A 5 17.54 -3.61 -18.17
C ASN A 5 16.09 -3.10 -18.29
N SER A 6 15.20 -3.54 -17.41
CA SER A 6 13.77 -3.22 -17.44
C SER A 6 13.45 -1.77 -17.06
N SER A 7 12.19 -1.37 -17.21
CA SER A 7 11.64 -0.13 -16.66
C SER A 7 11.21 -0.24 -15.19
N PHE A 8 11.38 -1.40 -14.54
CA PHE A 8 10.90 -1.64 -13.17
C PHE A 8 11.87 -1.16 -12.11
N HIS A 9 11.31 -0.61 -11.04
CA HIS A 9 11.99 -0.12 -9.86
C HIS A 9 11.50 -0.90 -8.64
N LEU A 10 12.39 -1.67 -8.01
CA LEU A 10 12.13 -2.42 -6.78
C LEU A 10 12.63 -1.66 -5.56
N THR A 11 11.77 -1.43 -4.57
CA THR A 11 12.16 -0.89 -3.26
C THR A 11 11.59 -1.72 -2.12
N TYR A 12 11.94 -1.37 -0.89
CA TYR A 12 11.13 -1.66 0.29
C TYR A 12 10.56 -0.34 0.82
N CYS A 13 9.41 -0.41 1.48
CA CYS A 13 8.82 0.74 2.14
C CYS A 13 9.50 1.01 3.48
N THR A 14 9.92 2.26 3.71
CA THR A 14 10.59 2.62 4.97
C THR A 14 9.64 2.62 6.17
N ASN A 15 8.34 2.34 5.99
CA ASN A 15 7.35 2.16 7.06
C ASN A 15 7.71 0.99 8.01
N ILE A 16 8.56 0.06 7.58
CA ILE A 16 9.11 -0.98 8.47
C ILE A 16 9.97 -0.41 9.60
N HIS A 17 10.46 0.83 9.47
CA HIS A 17 11.28 1.49 10.48
C HIS A 17 10.45 2.44 11.33
N PRO A 18 10.30 2.20 12.64
CA PRO A 18 9.54 3.09 13.50
C PRO A 18 10.14 4.49 13.55
N GLY A 19 9.33 5.50 13.24
CA GLY A 19 9.70 6.90 13.39
C GLY A 19 8.54 7.81 12.98
N GLU A 20 8.28 8.84 13.79
CA GLU A 20 7.14 9.73 13.58
C GLU A 20 7.55 11.15 13.18
N ASN A 21 8.74 11.61 13.60
CA ASN A 21 9.29 12.89 13.15
C ASN A 21 10.39 12.69 12.11
N TRP A 22 10.77 13.76 11.41
CA TRP A 22 11.79 13.71 10.36
C TRP A 22 13.15 13.27 10.90
N SER A 23 13.51 13.70 12.11
CA SER A 23 14.81 13.35 12.69
C SER A 23 14.96 11.83 12.90
N GLU A 24 13.90 11.16 13.38
CA GLU A 24 13.84 9.71 13.52
C GLU A 24 13.84 9.00 12.17
N ALA A 25 12.98 9.45 11.25
CA ALA A 25 12.92 8.90 9.89
C ALA A 25 14.30 8.96 9.21
N PHE A 26 14.96 10.12 9.27
CA PHE A 26 16.27 10.31 8.66
C PHE A 26 17.38 9.52 9.38
N ALA A 27 17.31 9.38 10.70
CA ALA A 27 18.24 8.53 11.44
C ALA A 27 18.12 7.05 11.02
N ASN A 28 16.89 6.55 10.83
CA ASN A 28 16.66 5.20 10.30
C ASN A 28 17.21 5.05 8.88
N LEU A 29 16.98 6.02 7.99
CA LEU A 29 17.54 6.00 6.63
C LEU A 29 19.07 5.90 6.65
N LYS A 30 19.74 6.72 7.46
CA LYS A 30 21.21 6.71 7.62
C LYS A 30 21.72 5.37 8.15
N LYS A 31 20.98 4.75 9.06
CA LYS A 31 21.37 3.48 9.69
C LYS A 31 21.26 2.30 8.72
N TYR A 32 20.15 2.20 7.99
CA TYR A 32 19.80 0.99 7.27
C TYR A 32 20.07 1.05 5.76
N VAL A 33 19.76 2.16 5.09
CA VAL A 33 19.75 2.21 3.62
C VAL A 33 21.14 2.03 2.99
N PRO A 34 22.21 2.71 3.46
CA PRO A 34 23.55 2.52 2.88
C PRO A 34 24.04 1.07 3.00
N ASN A 35 23.73 0.40 4.12
CA ASN A 35 24.10 -1.00 4.33
C ASN A 35 23.36 -1.94 3.37
N LEU A 36 22.07 -1.69 3.11
CA LEU A 36 21.29 -2.43 2.11
C LEU A 36 21.81 -2.19 0.70
N GLN A 37 22.13 -0.94 0.34
CA GLN A 37 22.66 -0.58 -0.97
C GLN A 37 23.97 -1.31 -1.29
N VAL A 38 24.89 -1.39 -0.33
CA VAL A 38 26.16 -2.12 -0.51
C VAL A 38 25.94 -3.61 -0.75
N ARG A 39 24.93 -4.21 -0.10
CA ARG A 39 24.62 -5.65 -0.22
C ARG A 39 23.87 -5.99 -1.51
N LEU A 40 22.91 -5.16 -1.91
CA LEU A 40 21.95 -5.47 -2.98
C LEU A 40 22.30 -4.83 -4.32
N ALA A 41 22.95 -3.66 -4.30
CA ALA A 41 23.23 -2.86 -5.50
C ALA A 41 24.63 -2.22 -5.46
N PRO A 42 25.71 -3.02 -5.27
CA PRO A 42 27.06 -2.48 -5.10
C PRO A 42 27.46 -1.63 -6.32
N GLY A 43 27.80 -0.36 -6.05
CA GLY A 43 28.21 0.61 -7.07
C GLY A 43 27.09 1.10 -7.99
N LYS A 44 25.83 0.75 -7.73
CA LYS A 44 24.66 1.18 -8.53
C LYS A 44 23.72 2.08 -7.71
N PRO A 45 22.93 2.94 -8.38
CA PRO A 45 21.89 3.72 -7.70
C PRO A 45 20.87 2.81 -7.01
N PHE A 46 20.48 3.17 -5.79
CA PHE A 46 19.50 2.41 -5.01
C PHE A 46 18.26 3.25 -4.72
N GLY A 47 17.09 2.65 -4.95
CA GLY A 47 15.82 3.35 -4.89
C GLY A 47 15.20 3.18 -3.50
N ILE A 48 14.52 4.21 -3.02
CA ILE A 48 13.86 4.26 -1.71
C ILE A 48 12.37 4.54 -1.90
N GLY A 49 11.56 3.76 -1.22
CA GLY A 49 10.14 3.97 -1.01
C GLY A 49 9.94 4.59 0.37
N LEU A 50 9.66 5.88 0.40
CA LEU A 50 9.74 6.67 1.62
C LEU A 50 8.36 6.83 2.27
N ARG A 51 8.20 6.33 3.49
CA ARG A 51 7.06 6.65 4.36
C ARG A 51 7.36 7.91 5.16
N LEU A 52 6.46 8.89 5.10
CA LEU A 52 6.51 10.12 5.89
C LEU A 52 5.19 10.32 6.62
N SER A 53 5.21 10.50 7.94
CA SER A 53 4.04 11.02 8.66
C SER A 53 3.76 12.49 8.27
N ASP A 54 2.63 13.03 8.71
CA ASP A 54 2.33 14.46 8.57
C ASP A 54 3.39 15.33 9.26
N ILE A 55 3.84 14.92 10.45
CA ILE A 55 4.86 15.63 11.23
C ILE A 55 6.18 15.65 10.45
N ALA A 56 6.65 14.49 10.00
CA ALA A 56 7.90 14.39 9.24
C ALA A 56 7.81 15.14 7.90
N ALA A 57 6.66 15.12 7.23
CA ALA A 57 6.47 15.86 5.99
C ALA A 57 6.49 17.38 6.18
N ARG A 58 5.97 17.89 7.31
CA ARG A 58 6.06 19.32 7.66
C ARG A 58 7.50 19.72 7.96
N GLU A 59 8.17 19.00 8.85
CA GLU A 59 9.56 19.26 9.25
C GLU A 59 10.52 19.18 8.06
N LEU A 60 10.31 18.23 7.14
CA LEU A 60 11.13 18.12 5.92
C LEU A 60 11.02 19.35 5.02
N LEU A 61 9.90 20.08 5.05
CA LEU A 61 9.68 21.31 4.29
C LEU A 61 10.11 22.57 5.03
N GLU A 62 10.65 22.46 6.26
CA GLU A 62 11.19 23.58 7.00
C GLU A 62 12.63 23.90 6.58
N GLU A 63 12.92 25.20 6.47
CA GLU A 63 14.25 25.73 6.18
C GLU A 63 14.91 25.07 4.95
N ASP A 64 16.13 24.55 5.09
CA ASP A 64 16.88 23.86 4.05
C ASP A 64 16.87 22.33 4.20
N THR A 65 15.98 21.79 5.04
CA THR A 65 15.96 20.36 5.40
C THR A 65 15.81 19.45 4.18
N LEU A 66 14.90 19.77 3.26
CA LEU A 66 14.73 19.03 2.00
C LEU A 66 15.98 19.06 1.13
N VAL A 67 16.68 20.20 1.07
CA VAL A 67 17.92 20.37 0.30
C VAL A 67 19.06 19.58 0.91
N GLN A 68 19.17 19.56 2.24
CA GLN A 68 20.12 18.70 2.96
C GLN A 68 19.84 17.22 2.68
N PHE A 69 18.56 16.83 2.64
CA PHE A 69 18.18 15.46 2.32
C PHE A 69 18.53 15.09 0.87
N GLN A 70 18.24 15.94 -0.11
CA GLN A 70 18.65 15.76 -1.51
C GLN A 70 20.17 15.61 -1.63
N THR A 71 20.92 16.45 -0.91
CA THR A 71 22.39 16.38 -0.88
C THR A 71 22.87 15.04 -0.34
N TRP A 72 22.26 14.55 0.74
CA TRP A 72 22.60 13.25 1.30
C TRP A 72 22.25 12.09 0.36
N LEU A 73 21.08 12.11 -0.29
CA LEU A 73 20.68 11.12 -1.29
C LEU A 73 21.73 11.02 -2.41
N ASN A 74 22.13 12.16 -2.97
CA ASN A 74 23.16 12.23 -4.02
C ASN A 74 24.51 11.66 -3.55
N GLN A 75 24.96 12.02 -2.34
CA GLN A 75 26.21 11.52 -1.77
C GLN A 75 26.22 10.00 -1.56
N GLN A 76 25.05 9.41 -1.25
CA GLN A 76 24.90 7.98 -1.03
C GLN A 76 24.51 7.19 -2.30
N ASN A 77 24.39 7.87 -3.45
CA ASN A 77 23.88 7.29 -4.70
C ASN A 77 22.48 6.65 -4.52
N LEU A 78 21.60 7.38 -3.84
CA LEU A 78 20.22 6.99 -3.53
C LEU A 78 19.24 7.89 -4.29
N TYR A 79 18.05 7.38 -4.58
CA TYR A 79 16.97 8.16 -5.17
C TYR A 79 15.61 7.75 -4.60
N VAL A 80 14.67 8.69 -4.53
CA VAL A 80 13.29 8.44 -4.11
C VAL A 80 12.42 8.47 -5.35
N PHE A 81 11.62 7.43 -5.58
CA PHE A 81 10.69 7.36 -6.71
C PHE A 81 9.25 7.11 -6.28
N THR A 82 9.03 6.81 -5.01
CA THR A 82 7.68 6.64 -4.47
C THR A 82 7.62 7.01 -2.99
N LEU A 83 6.45 7.45 -2.56
CA LEU A 83 6.13 7.66 -1.16
C LEU A 83 5.01 6.71 -0.72
N ASN A 84 5.01 6.35 0.55
CA ASN A 84 3.84 5.83 1.23
C ASN A 84 3.21 6.96 2.06
N GLY A 85 2.01 7.39 1.64
CA GLY A 85 1.18 8.41 2.28
C GLY A 85 0.14 7.83 3.24
N PHE A 86 0.31 6.58 3.64
CA PHE A 86 -0.49 5.91 4.64
C PHE A 86 0.40 5.14 5.63
N PRO A 87 0.20 5.29 6.94
CA PRO A 87 -0.78 6.16 7.60
C PRO A 87 -0.31 7.60 7.79
N TYR A 88 -1.29 8.47 8.09
CA TYR A 88 -1.08 9.90 8.34
C TYR A 88 -0.09 10.17 9.48
N GLY A 89 -0.14 9.37 10.53
CA GLY A 89 0.71 9.49 11.71
C GLY A 89 0.33 8.48 12.79
N GLY A 90 1.11 8.41 13.87
CA GLY A 90 0.81 7.61 15.05
C GLY A 90 0.77 6.09 14.83
N PHE A 91 1.49 5.57 13.83
CA PHE A 91 1.35 4.17 13.39
C PHE A 91 1.99 3.14 14.33
N HIS A 92 3.16 3.47 14.87
CA HIS A 92 3.96 2.52 15.63
C HIS A 92 3.79 2.74 17.13
N ARG A 93 3.75 1.63 17.86
CA ARG A 93 3.80 1.59 19.34
C ARG A 93 2.59 2.24 20.03
N GLN A 94 1.44 2.28 19.35
CA GLN A 94 0.15 2.71 19.90
C GLN A 94 -0.96 1.79 19.38
N VAL A 95 -2.08 1.70 20.10
CA VAL A 95 -3.26 1.00 19.58
C VAL A 95 -3.88 1.89 18.52
N VAL A 96 -3.67 1.54 17.25
CA VAL A 96 -4.15 2.34 16.12
C VAL A 96 -5.52 1.83 15.67
N LYS A 97 -5.65 0.50 15.52
CA LYS A 97 -6.88 -0.17 15.06
C LYS A 97 -7.52 0.59 13.88
N ASP A 98 -8.80 0.94 13.96
CA ASP A 98 -9.54 1.66 12.92
C ASP A 98 -9.14 3.14 12.78
N GLN A 99 -8.52 3.74 13.78
CA GLN A 99 -8.10 5.15 13.68
C GLN A 99 -6.93 5.36 12.71
N VAL A 100 -6.34 4.29 12.16
CA VAL A 100 -5.32 4.36 11.11
C VAL A 100 -5.84 5.06 9.86
N TYR A 101 -7.15 4.92 9.58
CA TYR A 101 -7.84 5.54 8.46
C TYR A 101 -8.12 7.03 8.69
N ALA A 102 -7.97 7.56 9.91
CA ALA A 102 -8.18 8.97 10.21
C ALA A 102 -6.89 9.80 10.03
N PRO A 103 -6.98 11.02 9.47
CA PRO A 103 -8.11 11.59 8.75
C PRO A 103 -8.34 10.87 7.41
N ASP A 104 -9.61 10.65 7.06
CA ASP A 104 -10.00 10.01 5.81
C ASP A 104 -10.05 11.00 4.63
N TRP A 105 -10.30 10.52 3.42
CA TRP A 105 -10.34 11.37 2.21
C TRP A 105 -11.47 12.39 2.18
N SER A 106 -12.45 12.30 3.08
CA SER A 106 -13.48 13.35 3.22
C SER A 106 -12.95 14.61 3.91
N LYS A 107 -11.77 14.55 4.53
CA LYS A 107 -11.20 15.62 5.37
C LYS A 107 -10.18 16.48 4.63
N GLN A 108 -10.14 17.76 4.99
CA GLN A 108 -9.17 18.72 4.43
C GLN A 108 -7.74 18.38 4.85
N GLU A 109 -7.56 17.85 6.06
CA GLU A 109 -6.27 17.46 6.62
C GLU A 109 -5.57 16.40 5.75
N ARG A 110 -6.32 15.41 5.24
CA ARG A 110 -5.81 14.39 4.31
C ARG A 110 -5.36 14.99 2.99
N LEU A 111 -6.13 15.93 2.44
CA LEU A 111 -5.77 16.64 1.22
C LEU A 111 -4.49 17.46 1.41
N ASP A 112 -4.42 18.27 2.48
CA ASP A 112 -3.27 19.13 2.75
C ASP A 112 -1.98 18.32 2.94
N TYR A 113 -2.09 17.18 3.62
CA TYR A 113 -0.98 16.24 3.80
C TYR A 113 -0.55 15.62 2.47
N THR A 114 -1.50 15.18 1.65
CA THR A 114 -1.17 14.62 0.32
C THR A 114 -0.51 15.66 -0.58
N ILE A 115 -0.98 16.91 -0.58
CA ILE A 115 -0.34 18.00 -1.34
C ILE A 115 1.10 18.24 -0.87
N ARG A 116 1.38 18.15 0.45
CA ARG A 116 2.76 18.22 0.97
C ARG A 116 3.61 17.10 0.39
N LEU A 117 3.12 15.85 0.45
CA LEU A 117 3.83 14.70 -0.12
C LEU A 117 4.07 14.85 -1.63
N THR A 118 3.08 15.33 -2.38
CA THR A 118 3.21 15.61 -3.82
C THR A 118 4.36 16.58 -4.11
N LYS A 119 4.47 17.68 -3.34
CA LYS A 119 5.56 18.66 -3.49
C LYS A 119 6.92 18.08 -3.12
N ILE A 120 6.99 17.30 -2.04
CA ILE A 120 8.21 16.62 -1.61
C ILE A 120 8.66 15.64 -2.71
N LEU A 121 7.76 14.78 -3.20
CA LEU A 121 8.07 13.83 -4.25
C LEU A 121 8.50 14.54 -5.54
N ALA A 122 7.81 15.61 -5.95
CA ALA A 122 8.21 16.41 -7.11
C ALA A 122 9.66 16.90 -7.03
N ALA A 123 10.11 17.32 -5.85
CA ALA A 123 11.48 17.79 -5.61
C ALA A 123 12.51 16.64 -5.57
N LEU A 124 12.12 15.46 -5.08
CA LEU A 124 13.02 14.30 -4.92
C LEU A 124 13.09 13.39 -6.15
N LEU A 125 12.03 13.35 -6.96
CA LEU A 125 11.88 12.42 -8.07
C LEU A 125 12.93 12.71 -9.17
N PRO A 126 13.71 11.71 -9.62
CA PRO A 126 14.62 11.87 -10.75
C PRO A 126 13.88 12.18 -12.06
N GLU A 127 14.62 12.65 -13.07
CA GLU A 127 14.10 12.79 -14.43
C GLU A 127 13.75 11.42 -15.03
N GLU A 128 12.79 11.39 -15.97
CA GLU A 128 12.37 10.21 -16.74
C GLU A 128 11.70 9.06 -15.96
N ILE A 129 11.46 9.21 -14.65
CA ILE A 129 10.72 8.26 -13.82
C ILE A 129 9.42 8.95 -13.37
N ASP A 130 8.28 8.25 -13.42
CA ASP A 130 7.06 8.72 -12.76
C ASP A 130 7.11 8.52 -11.24
N GLY A 131 6.29 9.25 -10.49
CA GLY A 131 6.30 9.21 -9.03
C GLY A 131 4.94 8.86 -8.43
N GLY A 132 4.87 7.75 -7.70
CA GLY A 132 3.65 7.29 -7.03
C GLY A 132 3.60 7.63 -5.54
N ILE A 133 2.41 7.96 -5.04
CA ILE A 133 2.13 8.13 -3.61
C ILE A 133 0.99 7.18 -3.24
N SER A 134 1.23 6.13 -2.45
CA SER A 134 0.13 5.28 -1.97
C SER A 134 -0.67 5.96 -0.87
N THR A 135 -1.96 5.66 -0.77
CA THR A 135 -2.89 6.24 0.20
C THR A 135 -4.06 5.31 0.50
N LEU A 136 -4.74 5.53 1.64
CA LEU A 136 -5.83 4.71 2.15
C LEU A 136 -7.04 4.52 1.19
N PRO A 137 -7.92 3.53 1.42
CA PRO A 137 -9.11 3.19 0.59
C PRO A 137 -10.27 4.17 0.79
N LEU A 138 -10.02 5.47 0.65
CA LEU A 138 -10.93 6.58 0.94
C LEU A 138 -11.25 6.75 2.43
N SER A 139 -11.82 5.74 3.07
CA SER A 139 -12.25 5.72 4.48
C SER A 139 -12.39 4.28 4.97
N TYR A 140 -12.88 4.09 6.19
CA TYR A 140 -13.13 2.78 6.80
C TYR A 140 -14.62 2.44 6.74
N LYS A 141 -15.00 1.36 6.05
CA LYS A 141 -16.38 0.97 5.77
C LYS A 141 -17.22 0.77 7.05
N PRO A 142 -16.72 0.14 8.14
CA PRO A 142 -17.49 -0.02 9.38
C PRO A 142 -17.92 1.27 10.07
N TRP A 143 -17.30 2.43 9.81
CA TRP A 143 -17.77 3.72 10.33
C TRP A 143 -19.13 4.15 9.76
N TRP A 144 -19.55 3.58 8.64
CA TRP A 144 -20.66 4.09 7.84
C TRP A 144 -21.83 3.11 7.64
N ILE A 145 -21.76 1.90 8.21
CA ILE A 145 -22.75 0.83 8.01
C ILE A 145 -24.18 1.28 8.35
N GLU A 146 -24.33 2.06 9.41
CA GLU A 146 -25.65 2.51 9.89
C GLU A 146 -26.14 3.82 9.27
N ASP A 147 -25.27 4.58 8.57
CA ASP A 147 -25.58 5.91 8.02
C ASP A 147 -25.14 6.05 6.56
N LYS A 148 -25.98 5.56 5.65
CA LYS A 148 -25.77 5.64 4.21
C LYS A 148 -25.68 7.08 3.68
N VAL A 149 -26.39 8.03 4.29
CA VAL A 149 -26.36 9.43 3.84
C VAL A 149 -24.99 10.04 4.14
N SER A 150 -24.43 9.73 5.31
CA SER A 150 -23.06 10.11 5.64
C SER A 150 -22.03 9.42 4.73
N CYS A 151 -22.25 8.15 4.36
CA CYS A 151 -21.40 7.41 3.43
C CYS A 151 -21.32 8.08 2.04
N ASP A 152 -22.46 8.45 1.45
CA ASP A 152 -22.50 9.17 0.16
C ASP A 152 -21.77 10.52 0.24
N ALA A 153 -21.87 11.20 1.38
CA ALA A 153 -21.12 12.44 1.62
C ALA A 153 -19.61 12.20 1.67
N VAL A 154 -19.15 11.08 2.22
CA VAL A 154 -17.73 10.68 2.23
C VAL A 154 -17.23 10.43 0.82
N PHE A 155 -17.95 9.66 -0.01
CA PHE A 155 -17.56 9.46 -1.42
C PHE A 155 -17.49 10.76 -2.21
N LYS A 156 -18.50 11.62 -2.05
CA LYS A 156 -18.54 12.94 -2.70
C LYS A 156 -17.36 13.81 -2.28
N ASN A 157 -17.13 13.96 -0.98
CA ASN A 157 -16.05 14.82 -0.47
C ASN A 157 -14.66 14.26 -0.83
N SER A 158 -14.51 12.93 -0.79
CA SER A 158 -13.29 12.26 -1.26
C SER A 158 -13.02 12.56 -2.73
N SER A 159 -14.04 12.48 -3.58
CA SER A 159 -13.92 12.80 -5.02
C SER A 159 -13.48 14.26 -5.27
N LEU A 160 -13.99 15.20 -4.47
CA LEU A 160 -13.59 16.61 -4.55
C LEU A 160 -12.13 16.80 -4.10
N ASN A 161 -11.73 16.19 -2.99
CA ASN A 161 -10.36 16.30 -2.49
C ASN A 161 -9.35 15.64 -3.42
N LEU A 162 -9.67 14.46 -3.95
CA LEU A 162 -8.83 13.79 -4.95
C LEU A 162 -8.67 14.64 -6.22
N ALA A 163 -9.73 15.31 -6.68
CA ALA A 163 -9.64 16.25 -7.79
C ALA A 163 -8.70 17.44 -7.50
N LEU A 164 -8.70 17.96 -6.27
CA LEU A 164 -7.79 19.03 -5.87
C LEU A 164 -6.33 18.56 -5.78
N ALA A 165 -6.09 17.33 -5.30
CA ALA A 165 -4.76 16.72 -5.32
C ALA A 165 -4.26 16.50 -6.76
N ALA A 166 -5.13 15.98 -7.64
CA ALA A 166 -4.83 15.79 -9.06
C ALA A 166 -4.53 17.13 -9.76
N ALA A 167 -5.24 18.21 -9.42
CA ALA A 167 -4.94 19.54 -9.96
C ALA A 167 -3.52 20.01 -9.67
N GLU A 168 -2.99 19.72 -8.47
CA GLU A 168 -1.60 20.03 -8.11
C GLU A 168 -0.60 19.16 -8.90
N MET A 169 -0.90 17.87 -9.10
CA MET A 169 -0.06 16.97 -9.91
C MET A 169 -0.04 17.39 -11.39
N VAL A 170 -1.18 17.82 -11.93
CA VAL A 170 -1.28 18.38 -13.29
C VAL A 170 -0.40 19.62 -13.43
N ARG A 171 -0.49 20.55 -12.46
CA ARG A 171 0.35 21.76 -12.44
C ARG A 171 1.84 21.42 -12.43
N ILE A 172 2.26 20.49 -11.57
CA ILE A 172 3.66 20.05 -11.48
C ILE A 172 4.13 19.43 -12.81
N ARG A 173 3.28 18.63 -13.45
CA ARG A 173 3.62 18.05 -14.75
C ARG A 173 3.79 19.12 -15.82
N GLU A 174 2.91 20.11 -15.86
CA GLU A 174 3.00 21.21 -16.84
C GLU A 174 4.25 22.07 -16.62
N GLU A 175 4.66 22.29 -15.37
CA GLU A 175 5.84 23.09 -15.03
C GLU A 175 7.16 22.36 -15.17
N THR A 176 7.19 21.05 -14.89
CA THR A 176 8.44 20.28 -14.73
C THR A 176 8.59 19.10 -15.67
N GLY A 177 7.52 18.70 -16.37
CA GLY A 177 7.46 17.46 -17.15
C GLY A 177 7.32 16.18 -16.31
N LYS A 178 7.40 16.25 -14.98
CA LYS A 178 7.31 15.07 -14.09
C LYS A 178 5.87 14.60 -13.96
N LEU A 179 5.66 13.30 -14.19
CA LEU A 179 4.38 12.65 -13.95
C LEU A 179 4.33 12.14 -12.51
N LEU A 180 3.44 12.71 -11.71
CA LEU A 180 3.11 12.21 -10.37
C LEU A 180 1.72 11.60 -10.38
N HIS A 181 1.50 10.57 -9.57
CA HIS A 181 0.19 9.97 -9.39
C HIS A 181 -0.04 9.60 -7.93
N LEU A 182 -1.30 9.61 -7.53
CA LEU A 182 -1.81 9.18 -6.24
C LEU A 182 -2.45 7.80 -6.42
N ASP A 183 -2.01 6.84 -5.63
CA ASP A 183 -2.38 5.43 -5.75
C ASP A 183 -3.30 5.06 -4.58
N LEU A 184 -4.61 5.00 -4.83
CA LEU A 184 -5.58 4.51 -3.84
C LEU A 184 -5.32 3.03 -3.58
N GLU A 185 -5.14 2.64 -2.33
CA GLU A 185 -4.82 1.28 -1.88
C GLU A 185 -6.10 0.64 -1.32
N PRO A 186 -6.79 -0.23 -2.09
CA PRO A 186 -7.90 -1.01 -1.57
C PRO A 186 -7.39 -1.96 -0.49
N GLU A 187 -8.13 -2.11 0.58
CA GLU A 187 -7.80 -3.01 1.68
C GLU A 187 -9.06 -3.53 2.38
N PRO A 188 -8.99 -4.68 3.07
CA PRO A 188 -10.13 -5.25 3.79
C PRO A 188 -10.77 -4.27 4.77
N ASP A 189 -12.10 -4.20 4.78
CA ASP A 189 -12.91 -3.21 5.53
C ASP A 189 -12.70 -1.75 5.07
N GLY A 190 -11.91 -1.51 4.02
CA GLY A 190 -11.82 -0.22 3.34
C GLY A 190 -13.14 0.16 2.70
N LEU A 191 -13.38 1.46 2.51
CA LEU A 191 -14.59 1.93 1.81
C LEU A 191 -14.59 1.51 0.33
N ILE A 192 -13.40 1.27 -0.22
CA ILE A 192 -13.18 0.49 -1.44
C ILE A 192 -12.22 -0.67 -1.11
N GLU A 193 -12.73 -1.89 -0.96
CA GLU A 193 -11.90 -3.04 -0.53
C GLU A 193 -11.45 -3.93 -1.68
N ASN A 194 -12.26 -4.02 -2.74
CA ASN A 194 -12.06 -4.95 -3.85
C ASN A 194 -12.17 -4.26 -5.23
N ALA A 195 -11.89 -5.00 -6.31
CA ALA A 195 -11.81 -4.41 -7.64
C ALA A 195 -13.15 -3.84 -8.12
N ALA A 196 -14.25 -4.50 -7.79
CA ALA A 196 -15.59 -4.04 -8.14
C ALA A 196 -15.94 -2.71 -7.47
N GLU A 197 -15.60 -2.56 -6.18
CA GLU A 197 -15.83 -1.31 -5.44
C GLU A 197 -14.96 -0.16 -5.94
N VAL A 198 -13.69 -0.43 -6.27
CA VAL A 198 -12.80 0.57 -6.91
C VAL A 198 -13.40 1.05 -8.23
N ILE A 199 -13.80 0.14 -9.12
CA ILE A 199 -14.40 0.49 -10.41
C ILE A 199 -15.68 1.30 -10.22
N ASN A 200 -16.53 0.88 -9.29
CA ASN A 200 -17.76 1.59 -8.95
C ASN A 200 -17.47 3.01 -8.43
N PHE A 201 -16.46 3.18 -7.58
CA PHE A 201 -16.04 4.49 -7.10
C PHE A 201 -15.58 5.39 -8.25
N PHE A 202 -14.71 4.90 -9.13
CA PHE A 202 -14.23 5.67 -10.27
C PHE A 202 -15.38 6.13 -11.17
N GLN A 203 -16.24 5.19 -11.57
CA GLN A 203 -17.31 5.45 -12.54
C GLN A 203 -18.44 6.32 -12.00
N ASN A 204 -18.83 6.12 -10.74
CA ASN A 204 -20.03 6.75 -10.18
C ASN A 204 -19.75 7.97 -9.31
N TRP A 205 -18.50 8.15 -8.85
CA TRP A 205 -18.14 9.23 -7.94
C TRP A 205 -16.96 10.06 -8.45
N LEU A 206 -15.78 9.47 -8.63
CA LEU A 206 -14.56 10.22 -8.93
C LEU A 206 -14.64 10.92 -10.29
N LEU A 207 -14.96 10.19 -11.36
CA LEU A 207 -15.00 10.78 -12.70
C LEU A 207 -16.13 11.80 -12.84
N PRO A 208 -17.40 11.54 -12.45
CA PRO A 208 -18.45 12.54 -12.59
C PRO A 208 -18.26 13.76 -11.68
N ILE A 209 -17.99 13.55 -10.39
CA ILE A 209 -17.96 14.64 -9.39
C ILE A 209 -16.58 15.29 -9.35
N GLY A 210 -15.54 14.48 -9.23
CA GLY A 210 -14.16 14.96 -9.27
C GLY A 210 -13.81 15.56 -10.62
N GLY A 211 -14.26 14.95 -11.73
CA GLY A 211 -14.05 15.48 -13.07
C GLY A 211 -14.70 16.85 -13.26
N ALA A 212 -15.92 17.05 -12.76
CA ALA A 212 -16.59 18.35 -12.80
C ALA A 212 -15.87 19.41 -11.96
N CYS A 213 -15.36 19.02 -10.79
CA CYS A 213 -14.53 19.89 -9.95
C CYS A 213 -13.24 20.31 -10.66
N LEU A 214 -12.52 19.34 -11.24
CA LEU A 214 -11.25 19.56 -11.91
C LEU A 214 -11.42 20.35 -13.22
N ALA A 215 -12.46 20.06 -14.00
CA ALA A 215 -12.82 20.79 -15.21
C ALA A 215 -13.00 22.29 -14.93
N LYS A 216 -13.77 22.62 -13.87
CA LYS A 216 -13.94 24.01 -13.42
C LYS A 216 -12.64 24.62 -12.91
N ARG A 217 -11.82 23.84 -12.20
CA ARG A 217 -10.58 24.33 -11.58
C ARG A 217 -9.51 24.69 -12.62
N LEU A 218 -9.41 23.90 -13.69
CA LEU A 218 -8.40 24.04 -14.75
C LEU A 218 -8.94 24.73 -16.01
N ASP A 219 -10.22 25.08 -16.06
CA ASP A 219 -10.90 25.65 -17.23
C ASP A 219 -10.78 24.77 -18.49
N ILE A 220 -11.11 23.48 -18.34
CA ILE A 220 -11.05 22.45 -19.39
C ILE A 220 -12.38 21.71 -19.52
N SER A 221 -12.53 20.90 -20.58
CA SER A 221 -13.73 20.05 -20.73
C SER A 221 -13.79 18.95 -19.68
N GLN A 222 -15.01 18.48 -19.37
CA GLN A 222 -15.24 17.32 -18.49
C GLN A 222 -14.42 16.10 -18.91
N GLU A 223 -14.44 15.77 -20.20
CA GLU A 223 -13.69 14.64 -20.77
C GLU A 223 -12.17 14.79 -20.54
N SER A 224 -11.63 16.00 -20.72
CA SER A 224 -10.20 16.25 -20.46
C SER A 224 -9.86 16.15 -18.98
N ALA A 225 -10.78 16.56 -18.10
CA ALA A 225 -10.61 16.46 -16.66
C ALA A 225 -10.66 14.99 -16.19
N GLU A 226 -11.60 14.20 -16.69
CA GLU A 226 -11.70 12.76 -16.43
C GLU A 226 -10.44 12.02 -16.91
N ALA A 227 -9.91 12.37 -18.10
CA ALA A 227 -8.64 11.82 -18.58
C ALA A 227 -7.46 12.17 -17.67
N LYS A 228 -7.38 13.41 -17.17
CA LYS A 228 -6.37 13.82 -16.19
C LYS A 228 -6.54 13.11 -14.83
N LEU A 229 -7.77 12.83 -14.41
CA LEU A 229 -8.01 12.02 -13.20
C LEU A 229 -7.52 10.59 -13.37
N LEU A 230 -7.82 9.92 -14.49
CA LEU A 230 -7.31 8.57 -14.76
C LEU A 230 -5.78 8.49 -14.91
N GLU A 231 -5.16 9.63 -15.24
CA GLU A 231 -3.71 9.74 -15.36
C GLU A 231 -3.02 9.90 -14.00
N HIS A 232 -3.62 10.70 -13.11
CA HIS A 232 -3.04 11.12 -11.83
C HIS A 232 -3.64 10.44 -10.59
N VAL A 233 -4.79 9.77 -10.70
CA VAL A 233 -5.40 8.96 -9.64
C VAL A 233 -5.49 7.52 -10.14
N ARG A 234 -4.76 6.64 -9.47
CA ARG A 234 -4.49 5.26 -9.85
C ARG A 234 -4.75 4.34 -8.66
N VAL A 235 -4.43 3.06 -8.82
CA VAL A 235 -4.52 2.05 -7.77
C VAL A 235 -3.11 1.66 -7.28
N CYS A 236 -2.97 1.56 -5.96
CA CYS A 236 -1.91 0.79 -5.32
C CYS A 236 -2.42 -0.64 -5.18
N TYR A 237 -1.84 -1.58 -5.92
CA TYR A 237 -2.19 -2.99 -5.84
C TYR A 237 -1.32 -3.64 -4.76
N ASP A 238 -1.84 -3.79 -3.55
CA ASP A 238 -1.19 -4.56 -2.50
C ASP A 238 -1.59 -6.04 -2.60
N THR A 239 -0.60 -6.92 -2.76
CA THR A 239 -0.85 -8.35 -2.98
C THR A 239 -1.47 -9.06 -1.78
N CYS A 240 -1.20 -8.59 -0.55
CA CYS A 240 -1.83 -9.11 0.66
C CYS A 240 -3.31 -8.72 0.70
N HIS A 241 -3.64 -7.46 0.45
CA HIS A 241 -5.02 -6.97 0.52
C HIS A 241 -5.95 -7.69 -0.48
N PHE A 242 -5.54 -7.75 -1.75
CA PHE A 242 -6.33 -8.45 -2.78
C PHE A 242 -6.42 -9.96 -2.50
N ALA A 243 -5.35 -10.56 -1.96
CA ALA A 243 -5.41 -11.96 -1.57
C ALA A 243 -6.41 -12.18 -0.42
N VAL A 244 -6.44 -11.32 0.61
CA VAL A 244 -7.39 -11.45 1.72
C VAL A 244 -8.84 -11.38 1.23
N GLU A 245 -9.13 -10.52 0.24
CA GLU A 245 -10.44 -10.41 -0.43
C GLU A 245 -10.76 -11.57 -1.41
N TYR A 246 -9.87 -12.57 -1.53
CA TYR A 246 -9.99 -13.71 -2.46
C TYR A 246 -10.12 -13.30 -3.93
N GLU A 247 -9.57 -12.14 -4.30
CA GLU A 247 -9.57 -11.64 -5.68
C GLU A 247 -8.51 -12.38 -6.52
N ASP A 248 -8.89 -12.78 -7.75
CA ASP A 248 -7.95 -13.37 -8.70
C ASP A 248 -7.14 -12.26 -9.39
N PRO A 249 -5.79 -12.22 -9.25
CA PRO A 249 -4.99 -11.15 -9.82
C PRO A 249 -5.24 -10.95 -11.32
N ILE A 250 -5.31 -12.03 -12.10
CA ILE A 250 -5.49 -11.95 -13.56
C ILE A 250 -6.80 -11.22 -13.90
N SER A 251 -7.87 -11.54 -13.19
CA SER A 251 -9.20 -10.93 -13.37
C SER A 251 -9.21 -9.46 -12.95
N VAL A 252 -8.56 -9.11 -11.84
CA VAL A 252 -8.44 -7.71 -11.39
C VAL A 252 -7.66 -6.85 -12.37
N PHE A 253 -6.48 -7.29 -12.82
CA PHE A 253 -5.69 -6.54 -13.80
C PHE A 253 -6.48 -6.31 -15.10
N LYS A 254 -7.26 -7.30 -15.55
CA LYS A 254 -8.14 -7.16 -16.72
C LYS A 254 -9.29 -6.17 -16.47
N SER A 255 -9.93 -6.21 -15.31
CA SER A 255 -11.07 -5.35 -15.00
C SER A 255 -10.65 -3.88 -14.88
N PHE A 256 -9.53 -3.59 -14.20
CA PHE A 256 -8.97 -2.24 -14.14
C PHE A 256 -8.57 -1.72 -15.52
N LYS A 257 -7.89 -2.53 -16.33
CA LYS A 257 -7.56 -2.16 -17.71
C LYS A 257 -8.80 -1.86 -18.54
N ALA A 258 -9.86 -2.66 -18.43
CA ALA A 258 -11.12 -2.43 -19.13
C ALA A 258 -11.84 -1.15 -18.67
N ALA A 259 -11.69 -0.79 -17.40
CA ALA A 259 -12.23 0.44 -16.82
C ALA A 259 -11.33 1.69 -17.08
N GLY A 260 -10.17 1.52 -17.70
CA GLY A 260 -9.19 2.60 -17.91
C GLY A 260 -8.44 3.01 -16.64
N ILE A 261 -8.52 2.22 -15.58
CA ILE A 261 -7.86 2.47 -14.29
C ILE A 261 -6.45 1.88 -14.35
N GLN A 262 -5.45 2.70 -14.05
CA GLN A 262 -4.05 2.29 -14.05
C GLN A 262 -3.62 1.84 -12.65
N ILE A 263 -2.67 0.89 -12.60
CA ILE A 263 -1.97 0.52 -11.37
C ILE A 263 -0.66 1.30 -11.34
N GLY A 264 -0.54 2.25 -10.41
CA GLY A 264 0.65 3.10 -10.31
C GLY A 264 1.73 2.51 -9.41
N LYS A 265 1.35 1.65 -8.47
CA LYS A 265 2.25 0.94 -7.56
C LYS A 265 1.74 -0.48 -7.31
N ILE A 266 2.66 -1.43 -7.19
CA ILE A 266 2.39 -2.76 -6.64
C ILE A 266 3.17 -2.91 -5.33
N GLN A 267 2.46 -3.14 -4.23
CA GLN A 267 3.06 -3.53 -2.97
C GLN A 267 3.13 -5.05 -2.89
N LEU A 268 4.35 -5.56 -2.67
CA LEU A 268 4.65 -6.98 -2.55
C LEU A 268 4.63 -7.34 -1.06
N SER A 269 3.53 -7.93 -0.64
CA SER A 269 3.19 -8.31 0.73
C SER A 269 2.42 -9.62 0.73
N ALA A 270 2.50 -10.40 1.81
CA ALA A 270 1.79 -11.67 1.91
C ALA A 270 0.94 -11.70 3.17
N ALA A 271 -0.28 -12.23 3.07
CA ALA A 271 -1.18 -12.52 4.19
C ALA A 271 -0.86 -13.89 4.80
N ILE A 272 -1.46 -14.20 5.94
CA ILE A 272 -1.50 -15.56 6.48
C ILE A 272 -2.69 -16.30 5.86
N GLN A 273 -2.47 -17.51 5.37
CA GLN A 273 -3.48 -18.39 4.81
C GLN A 273 -3.58 -19.67 5.64
N VAL A 274 -4.81 -20.11 5.89
CA VAL A 274 -5.09 -21.28 6.73
C VAL A 274 -6.18 -22.14 6.10
N ALA A 275 -5.82 -23.32 5.61
CA ALA A 275 -6.81 -24.34 5.29
C ALA A 275 -7.42 -24.88 6.60
N LEU A 276 -8.74 -24.76 6.75
CA LEU A 276 -9.41 -25.15 7.99
C LEU A 276 -9.55 -26.67 8.08
N PRO A 277 -9.02 -27.29 9.16
CA PRO A 277 -9.09 -28.73 9.31
C PRO A 277 -10.47 -29.18 9.82
N SER A 278 -10.81 -30.41 9.47
CA SER A 278 -12.09 -31.05 9.84
C SER A 278 -12.14 -31.62 11.27
N THR A 279 -10.98 -31.80 11.93
CA THR A 279 -10.92 -32.41 13.26
C THR A 279 -10.67 -31.39 14.36
N VAL A 280 -11.34 -31.56 15.51
CA VAL A 280 -11.21 -30.66 16.67
C VAL A 280 -9.76 -30.57 17.17
N GLN A 281 -8.98 -31.64 17.03
CA GLN A 281 -7.58 -31.70 17.45
C GLN A 281 -6.70 -30.78 16.60
N GLU A 282 -6.84 -30.85 15.27
CA GLU A 282 -6.12 -29.99 14.34
C GLU A 282 -6.60 -28.54 14.44
N GLN A 283 -7.90 -28.31 14.63
CA GLN A 283 -8.45 -26.97 14.87
C GLN A 283 -7.85 -26.31 16.12
N ASN A 284 -7.67 -27.07 17.21
CA ASN A 284 -6.99 -26.55 18.41
C ASN A 284 -5.55 -26.13 18.13
N LEU A 285 -4.84 -26.91 17.30
CA LEU A 285 -3.46 -26.61 16.94
C LEU A 285 -3.37 -25.34 16.08
N VAL A 286 -4.29 -25.16 15.13
CA VAL A 286 -4.42 -23.93 14.33
C VAL A 286 -4.67 -22.72 15.24
N ILE A 287 -5.62 -22.82 16.18
CA ILE A 287 -5.90 -21.74 17.14
C ILE A 287 -4.65 -21.39 17.96
N GLU A 288 -3.93 -22.39 18.46
CA GLU A 288 -2.69 -22.18 19.22
C GLU A 288 -1.64 -21.44 18.39
N ARG A 289 -1.50 -21.77 17.10
CA ARG A 289 -0.55 -21.12 16.18
C ARG A 289 -0.96 -19.73 15.73
N LEU A 290 -2.26 -19.43 15.66
CA LEU A 290 -2.75 -18.10 15.30
C LEU A 290 -2.73 -17.13 16.49
N HIS A 291 -2.80 -17.63 17.72
CA HIS A 291 -2.85 -16.78 18.91
C HIS A 291 -1.68 -15.77 19.02
N PRO A 292 -0.42 -16.08 18.67
CA PRO A 292 0.66 -15.11 18.65
C PRO A 292 0.48 -13.95 17.65
N PHE A 293 -0.33 -14.12 16.60
CA PHE A 293 -0.63 -13.09 15.61
C PHE A 293 -1.83 -12.21 16.01
N ALA A 294 -2.63 -12.63 16.98
CA ALA A 294 -3.76 -11.87 17.52
C ALA A 294 -3.25 -10.75 18.45
N GLU A 295 -2.48 -9.83 17.89
CA GLU A 295 -1.86 -8.72 18.62
C GLU A 295 -2.74 -7.46 18.60
N SER A 296 -2.43 -6.48 19.45
CA SER A 296 -3.33 -5.36 19.77
C SER A 296 -3.09 -4.07 18.99
N THR A 297 -2.00 -3.97 18.25
CA THR A 297 -1.55 -2.73 17.59
C THR A 297 -2.37 -2.45 16.33
N TYR A 298 -2.48 -3.45 15.45
CA TYR A 298 -3.11 -3.36 14.13
C TYR A 298 -4.43 -4.14 14.09
N LEU A 299 -5.26 -3.85 13.08
CA LEU A 299 -6.37 -4.72 12.70
C LEU A 299 -5.81 -5.91 11.91
N HIS A 300 -6.28 -7.10 12.24
CA HIS A 300 -5.98 -8.31 11.46
C HIS A 300 -7.29 -8.85 10.94
N GLN A 301 -7.86 -8.16 9.94
CA GLN A 301 -9.10 -8.58 9.30
C GLN A 301 -8.98 -10.03 8.84
N VAL A 302 -10.01 -10.83 9.12
CA VAL A 302 -10.06 -12.24 8.72
C VAL A 302 -11.23 -12.43 7.78
N ILE A 303 -10.96 -12.95 6.58
CA ILE A 303 -12.00 -13.35 5.65
C ILE A 303 -11.96 -14.87 5.52
N GLU A 304 -13.06 -15.50 5.92
CA GLU A 304 -13.25 -16.94 5.75
C GLU A 304 -14.06 -17.22 4.49
N ARG A 305 -13.64 -18.24 3.73
CA ARG A 305 -14.32 -18.69 2.51
C ARG A 305 -14.92 -20.08 2.71
N HIS A 306 -16.22 -20.18 2.48
CA HIS A 306 -16.94 -21.46 2.48
C HIS A 306 -16.84 -22.18 1.13
N ILE A 307 -17.20 -23.47 1.13
CA ILE A 307 -17.17 -24.34 -0.04
C ILE A 307 -18.05 -23.86 -1.21
N ASP A 308 -19.10 -23.09 -0.90
CA ASP A 308 -20.01 -22.49 -1.89
C ASP A 308 -19.51 -21.13 -2.41
N GLY A 309 -18.32 -20.69 -1.96
CA GLY A 309 -17.70 -19.43 -2.31
C GLY A 309 -18.21 -18.23 -1.48
N THR A 310 -19.11 -18.44 -0.52
CA THR A 310 -19.54 -17.35 0.36
C THR A 310 -18.38 -16.89 1.26
N LEU A 311 -18.27 -15.58 1.43
CA LEU A 311 -17.26 -14.94 2.28
C LEU A 311 -17.92 -14.42 3.56
N HIS A 312 -17.24 -14.63 4.69
CA HIS A 312 -17.62 -14.03 5.96
C HIS A 312 -16.42 -13.28 6.57
N HIS A 313 -16.67 -12.05 7.01
CA HIS A 313 -15.65 -11.11 7.45
C HIS A 313 -15.69 -10.97 8.97
N TYR A 314 -14.52 -11.05 9.58
CA TYR A 314 -14.27 -10.64 10.95
C TYR A 314 -13.36 -9.42 10.97
N PRO A 315 -13.68 -8.39 11.77
CA PRO A 315 -12.89 -7.15 11.79
C PRO A 315 -11.49 -7.33 12.39
N ASP A 316 -11.27 -8.41 13.16
CA ASP A 316 -9.98 -8.67 13.81
C ASP A 316 -9.82 -10.15 14.17
N LEU A 317 -8.60 -10.69 14.04
CA LEU A 317 -8.25 -12.06 14.38
C LEU A 317 -8.62 -12.44 15.82
N ALA A 318 -8.44 -11.54 16.79
CA ALA A 318 -8.81 -11.82 18.17
C ALA A 318 -10.31 -12.08 18.34
N THR A 319 -11.13 -11.45 17.49
CA THR A 319 -12.59 -11.65 17.46
C THR A 319 -13.00 -12.85 16.61
N ALA A 320 -12.21 -13.24 15.62
CA ALA A 320 -12.46 -14.40 14.78
C ALA A 320 -12.16 -15.73 15.50
N LEU A 321 -11.04 -15.80 16.24
CA LEU A 321 -10.53 -17.04 16.86
C LEU A 321 -11.58 -17.85 17.67
N PRO A 322 -12.46 -17.23 18.48
CA PRO A 322 -13.52 -17.95 19.19
C PRO A 322 -14.49 -18.72 18.30
N HIS A 323 -14.62 -18.35 17.02
CA HIS A 323 -15.55 -18.92 16.04
C HIS A 323 -14.93 -20.03 15.17
N LEU A 324 -13.60 -20.22 15.19
CA LEU A 324 -12.90 -21.16 14.31
C LEU A 324 -13.45 -22.59 14.41
N LYS A 325 -13.78 -23.05 15.62
CA LYS A 325 -14.29 -24.41 15.86
C LYS A 325 -15.71 -24.64 15.34
N GLN A 326 -16.49 -23.58 15.23
CA GLN A 326 -17.87 -23.61 14.75
C GLN A 326 -17.95 -23.28 13.25
N SER A 327 -16.86 -22.76 12.67
CA SER A 327 -16.79 -22.44 11.26
C SER A 327 -16.91 -23.72 10.41
N SER A 328 -17.62 -23.57 9.31
CA SER A 328 -17.71 -24.56 8.23
C SER A 328 -16.99 -24.09 6.97
N ALA A 329 -16.16 -23.04 7.10
CA ALA A 329 -15.35 -22.53 6.02
C ALA A 329 -14.22 -23.52 5.67
N GLU A 330 -13.71 -23.43 4.45
CA GLU A 330 -12.58 -24.23 3.97
C GLU A 330 -11.24 -23.54 4.20
N GLU A 331 -11.23 -22.20 4.17
CA GLU A 331 -10.02 -21.40 4.27
C GLU A 331 -10.27 -20.10 5.03
N TRP A 332 -9.28 -19.68 5.82
CA TRP A 332 -9.16 -18.32 6.35
C TRP A 332 -7.98 -17.63 5.69
N ARG A 333 -8.17 -16.37 5.29
CA ARG A 333 -7.09 -15.44 4.95
C ARG A 333 -7.11 -14.29 5.95
N ILE A 334 -5.95 -14.01 6.53
CA ILE A 334 -5.79 -13.08 7.65
C ILE A 334 -4.83 -11.98 7.20
N HIS A 335 -5.32 -10.74 7.23
CA HIS A 335 -4.51 -9.57 6.93
C HIS A 335 -3.38 -9.44 7.97
N PHE A 336 -2.17 -9.80 7.54
CA PHE A 336 -0.95 -9.68 8.32
C PHE A 336 0.23 -9.76 7.36
N HIS A 337 1.00 -8.69 7.19
CA HIS A 337 2.10 -8.66 6.21
C HIS A 337 3.29 -9.52 6.68
N VAL A 338 3.28 -10.81 6.38
CA VAL A 338 4.36 -11.72 6.76
C VAL A 338 5.51 -11.68 5.74
N PRO A 339 6.75 -12.07 6.13
CA PRO A 339 7.90 -12.02 5.22
C PRO A 339 7.67 -12.78 3.91
N ILE A 340 7.83 -12.07 2.79
CA ILE A 340 7.44 -12.59 1.47
C ILE A 340 8.29 -13.75 0.96
N PHE A 341 9.44 -14.03 1.58
CA PHE A 341 10.30 -15.16 1.23
C PHE A 341 9.95 -16.47 1.96
N ILE A 342 8.94 -16.47 2.84
CA ILE A 342 8.51 -17.66 3.58
C ILE A 342 7.10 -18.05 3.12
N HIS A 343 7.00 -19.20 2.46
CA HIS A 343 5.73 -19.76 2.03
C HIS A 343 5.01 -20.48 3.18
N ASP A 344 5.71 -21.38 3.88
CA ASP A 344 5.14 -22.26 4.90
C ASP A 344 5.58 -21.87 6.33
N TYR A 345 4.60 -21.67 7.21
CA TYR A 345 4.74 -21.45 8.64
C TYR A 345 4.22 -22.67 9.41
N GLN A 346 4.76 -23.84 9.07
CA GLN A 346 4.36 -25.16 9.57
C GLN A 346 2.94 -25.56 9.15
N ILE A 347 1.93 -25.24 9.95
CA ILE A 347 0.53 -25.56 9.68
C ILE A 347 -0.24 -24.39 9.07
N LEU A 348 0.39 -23.21 9.04
CA LEU A 348 -0.12 -22.03 8.36
C LEU A 348 0.71 -21.83 7.08
N GLN A 349 0.10 -21.23 6.08
CA GLN A 349 0.75 -20.84 4.82
C GLN A 349 0.66 -19.33 4.66
N SER A 350 1.23 -18.82 3.57
CA SER A 350 1.04 -17.43 3.15
C SER A 350 0.47 -17.35 1.76
N THR A 351 -0.06 -16.19 1.41
CA THR A 351 -0.52 -15.87 0.06
C THR A 351 0.64 -15.51 -0.88
N GLN A 352 1.82 -16.11 -0.69
CA GLN A 352 3.00 -15.87 -1.53
C GLN A 352 2.74 -16.22 -3.01
N ASP A 353 1.88 -17.21 -3.29
CA ASP A 353 1.49 -17.61 -4.64
C ASP A 353 0.80 -16.47 -5.43
N ASP A 354 0.05 -15.60 -4.74
CA ASP A 354 -0.55 -14.41 -5.34
C ASP A 354 0.55 -13.42 -5.80
N ILE A 355 1.63 -13.29 -5.03
CA ILE A 355 2.78 -12.46 -5.42
C ILE A 355 3.43 -13.03 -6.69
N VAL A 356 3.66 -14.34 -6.76
CA VAL A 356 4.23 -15.00 -7.96
C VAL A 356 3.36 -14.71 -9.18
N THR A 357 2.04 -14.88 -9.04
CA THR A 357 1.08 -14.60 -10.12
C THR A 357 1.14 -13.14 -10.57
N VAL A 358 1.25 -12.19 -9.64
CA VAL A 358 1.37 -10.76 -9.96
C VAL A 358 2.69 -10.44 -10.66
N LEU A 359 3.80 -11.05 -10.22
CA LEU A 359 5.11 -10.88 -10.86
C LEU A 359 5.09 -11.43 -12.30
N ASP A 360 4.41 -12.54 -12.56
CA ASP A 360 4.21 -13.10 -13.91
C ASP A 360 3.36 -12.21 -14.83
N LEU A 361 2.51 -11.34 -14.24
CA LEU A 361 1.69 -10.36 -14.98
C LEU A 361 2.43 -9.07 -15.32
N LEU A 362 3.65 -8.88 -14.80
CA LEU A 362 4.44 -7.67 -15.08
C LEU A 362 4.86 -7.64 -16.55
N GLN A 363 4.40 -6.60 -17.25
CA GLN A 363 4.85 -6.22 -18.58
C GLN A 363 5.41 -4.80 -18.52
N GLU A 364 6.24 -4.39 -19.48
CA GLU A 364 6.93 -3.08 -19.48
C GLU A 364 6.01 -1.85 -19.25
N ASN A 365 4.69 -2.01 -19.50
CA ASN A 365 3.68 -0.95 -19.43
C ASN A 365 2.60 -1.17 -18.34
N THR A 366 2.69 -2.20 -17.50
CA THR A 366 1.64 -2.49 -16.50
C THR A 366 1.77 -1.60 -15.25
N CYS A 367 2.94 -1.62 -14.61
CA CYS A 367 3.28 -0.79 -13.45
C CYS A 367 4.81 -0.84 -13.31
N LYS A 368 5.46 0.30 -13.07
CA LYS A 368 6.93 0.35 -12.95
C LYS A 368 7.44 0.30 -11.51
N HIS A 369 6.56 0.47 -10.52
CA HIS A 369 6.93 0.62 -9.12
C HIS A 369 6.55 -0.62 -8.32
N LEU A 370 7.56 -1.36 -7.86
CA LEU A 370 7.40 -2.50 -6.97
C LEU A 370 7.97 -2.12 -5.60
N GLU A 371 7.16 -2.29 -4.56
CA GLU A 371 7.51 -1.93 -3.19
C GLU A 371 7.26 -3.11 -2.25
N ILE A 372 8.31 -3.68 -1.66
CA ILE A 372 8.17 -4.69 -0.61
C ILE A 372 7.63 -4.01 0.65
N GLU A 373 6.52 -4.52 1.17
CA GLU A 373 5.77 -3.91 2.29
C GLU A 373 5.56 -4.93 3.42
N THR A 374 6.54 -5.09 4.32
CA THR A 374 6.48 -6.02 5.47
C THR A 374 6.58 -5.24 6.79
N TYR A 375 5.63 -4.33 7.03
CA TYR A 375 5.68 -3.39 8.17
C TYR A 375 5.41 -4.02 9.55
N THR A 376 4.84 -5.23 9.59
CA THR A 376 4.50 -5.93 10.84
C THR A 376 5.70 -6.64 11.47
N TRP A 377 6.91 -6.44 10.94
CA TRP A 377 8.14 -7.08 11.43
C TRP A 377 8.31 -7.00 12.96
N ASP A 378 8.05 -5.82 13.53
CA ASP A 378 8.19 -5.58 14.97
C ASP A 378 7.14 -6.30 15.83
N VAL A 379 6.05 -6.78 15.24
CA VAL A 379 4.97 -7.49 15.94
C VAL A 379 4.87 -8.97 15.56
N LEU A 380 5.72 -9.46 14.65
CA LEU A 380 5.84 -10.89 14.37
C LEU A 380 6.16 -11.69 15.64
N PRO A 381 5.80 -12.98 15.70
CA PRO A 381 6.29 -13.89 16.73
C PRO A 381 7.82 -13.90 16.81
N SER A 382 8.39 -13.92 18.02
CA SER A 382 9.84 -13.78 18.22
C SER A 382 10.66 -14.86 17.52
N GLU A 383 10.11 -16.07 17.40
CA GLU A 383 10.68 -17.22 16.69
C GLU A 383 10.80 -17.01 15.17
N MET A 384 10.06 -16.05 14.61
CA MET A 384 10.06 -15.72 13.18
C MET A 384 10.98 -14.54 12.86
N LYS A 385 11.47 -13.83 13.88
CA LYS A 385 12.33 -12.66 13.68
C LYS A 385 13.79 -13.06 13.47
N MET A 386 14.45 -12.31 12.62
CA MET A 386 15.91 -12.29 12.49
C MET A 386 16.44 -10.86 12.59
N ASP A 387 17.68 -10.63 12.18
CA ASP A 387 18.17 -9.26 12.00
C ASP A 387 17.37 -8.57 10.88
N LEU A 388 16.89 -7.35 11.13
CA LEU A 388 16.01 -6.62 10.20
C LEU A 388 16.67 -6.38 8.83
N LEU A 389 17.96 -6.01 8.82
CA LEU A 389 18.70 -5.83 7.57
C LEU A 389 18.76 -7.13 6.76
N THR A 390 18.97 -8.24 7.45
CA THR A 390 19.00 -9.58 6.83
C THR A 390 17.61 -9.97 6.32
N SER A 391 16.53 -9.65 7.04
CA SER A 391 15.17 -9.92 6.56
C SER A 391 14.86 -9.15 5.27
N ILE A 392 15.07 -7.83 5.27
CA ILE A 392 14.84 -6.99 4.08
C ILE A 392 15.68 -7.50 2.90
N GLN A 393 16.96 -7.83 3.13
CA GLN A 393 17.82 -8.39 2.09
C GLN A 393 17.22 -9.67 1.47
N ARG A 394 16.72 -10.60 2.29
CA ARG A 394 16.12 -11.84 1.79
C ARG A 394 14.84 -11.61 0.99
N GLU A 395 14.05 -10.59 1.33
CA GLU A 395 12.87 -10.22 0.56
C GLU A 395 13.26 -9.71 -0.84
N TYR A 396 14.28 -8.84 -0.93
CA TYR A 396 14.82 -8.43 -2.23
C TYR A 396 15.34 -9.61 -3.04
N GLU A 397 16.17 -10.46 -2.44
CA GLU A 397 16.76 -11.62 -3.11
C GLU A 397 15.68 -12.57 -3.62
N TRP A 398 14.61 -12.77 -2.85
CA TRP A 398 13.47 -13.57 -3.26
C TRP A 398 12.73 -12.94 -4.45
N VAL A 399 12.38 -11.65 -4.40
CA VAL A 399 11.70 -10.97 -5.54
C VAL A 399 12.55 -11.05 -6.81
N LEU A 400 13.85 -10.77 -6.70
CA LEU A 400 14.76 -10.83 -7.85
C LEU A 400 14.92 -12.23 -8.43
N ALA A 401 14.86 -13.27 -7.59
CA ALA A 401 14.87 -14.65 -8.04
C ALA A 401 13.56 -15.05 -8.73
N THR A 402 12.42 -14.55 -8.22
CA THR A 402 11.07 -14.88 -8.71
C THR A 402 10.72 -14.19 -10.02
N ILE A 403 11.07 -12.91 -10.18
CA ILE A 403 10.79 -12.11 -11.39
C ILE A 403 11.44 -12.69 -12.66
N GLY A 404 12.44 -13.56 -12.53
CA GLY A 404 13.21 -14.07 -13.65
C GLY A 404 14.10 -13.00 -14.30
N ASN A 405 14.94 -13.38 -15.27
CA ASN A 405 15.83 -12.43 -15.94
C ASN A 405 15.03 -11.51 -16.89
N PHE A 406 14.61 -10.33 -16.41
CA PHE A 406 14.32 -9.17 -17.28
C PHE A 406 15.58 -8.57 -17.91
#